data_AF-A0A9D7QHB3-F1
#
_entry.id   AF-A0A9D7QHB3-F1
#
_cell.length_a   1.000
_cell.length_b   1.000
_cell.length_c   1.000
_cell.angle_alpha   90.00
_cell.angle_beta   90.00
_cell.angle_gamma   90.00
#
_symmetry.space_group_name_H-M   'P 1'
#
loop_
_entity.id
_entity.type
_entity.pdbx_description
1 polymer ?
#
loop_
_entity_poly.entity_id
_entity_poly.type
_entity_poly.pdbx_seq_one_letter_code
_entity_poly.pdbx_strand_id
1 'polypeptide(L)'
;MLPMRFVAVILALAAAGATAGAAELRPSARLVEADPEAWRAGRCVIYRESNPGVADAAFYVKGRIVAADVQTRRLSLCPQVSGRSIEQYTREEFNRLVLTHPCVSSDNYARDVQLAMIRLCVERWETPFARRAANAGRLYRGMFIDTNLKEGMEIELEADLLGACEE
;
A
#
# COMPACT_ATOMS: atom_id res chain seq x y z
N MET A 1 50.91 2.46 -38.98
CA MET A 1 50.93 3.15 -37.67
C MET A 1 49.85 4.22 -37.70
N LEU A 2 48.65 3.87 -37.25
CA LEU A 2 47.51 4.79 -37.13
C LEU A 2 47.66 5.58 -35.81
N PRO A 3 47.53 6.91 -35.80
CA PRO A 3 47.90 7.72 -34.64
C PRO A 3 46.96 7.50 -33.45
N MET A 4 47.58 7.07 -32.36
CA MET A 4 47.08 6.80 -31.01
C MET A 4 46.66 8.11 -30.28
N ARG A 5 45.82 8.93 -30.91
CA ARG A 5 45.34 10.21 -30.35
C ARG A 5 43.83 10.41 -30.39
N PHE A 6 43.09 9.58 -31.13
CA PHE A 6 41.63 9.71 -31.25
C PHE A 6 40.81 8.79 -30.34
N VAL A 7 41.45 7.86 -29.60
CA VAL A 7 40.73 6.92 -28.72
C VAL A 7 40.33 7.57 -27.39
N ALA A 8 40.98 8.67 -26.98
CA ALA A 8 40.73 9.30 -25.68
C ALA A 8 39.45 10.16 -25.61
N VAL A 9 38.82 10.49 -26.74
CA VAL A 9 37.66 11.41 -26.75
C VAL A 9 36.31 10.68 -26.67
N ILE A 10 36.25 9.38 -26.99
CA ILE A 10 34.97 8.65 -27.04
C ILE A 10 34.57 8.07 -25.66
N LEU A 11 35.49 7.97 -24.70
CA LEU A 11 35.20 7.47 -23.35
C LEU A 11 34.58 8.49 -22.38
N ALA A 12 34.42 9.75 -22.79
CA ALA A 12 33.87 10.81 -21.92
C ALA A 12 32.34 10.98 -22.00
N LEU A 13 31.63 10.25 -22.89
CA LEU A 13 30.19 10.47 -23.15
C LEU A 13 29.23 9.39 -22.62
N ALA A 14 29.69 8.39 -21.89
CA ALA A 14 28.85 7.28 -21.42
C ALA A 14 28.33 7.43 -19.97
N ALA A 15 28.31 8.65 -19.42
CA ALA A 15 27.75 8.95 -18.09
C ALA A 15 26.51 9.85 -18.17
N ALA A 16 25.74 9.77 -19.26
CA ALA A 16 24.35 10.18 -19.24
C ALA A 16 23.59 9.17 -18.37
N GLY A 17 23.73 9.28 -17.05
CA GLY A 17 22.81 8.65 -16.12
C GLY A 17 21.42 9.11 -16.52
N ALA A 18 20.59 8.18 -16.99
CA ALA A 18 19.18 8.43 -17.14
C ALA A 18 18.71 8.94 -15.77
N THR A 19 18.44 10.24 -15.68
CA THR A 19 17.70 10.77 -14.55
C THR A 19 16.30 10.21 -14.71
N ALA A 20 16.09 8.98 -14.23
CA ALA A 20 14.77 8.54 -13.84
C ALA A 20 14.30 9.62 -12.88
N GLY A 21 13.34 10.46 -13.32
CA GLY A 21 12.76 11.49 -12.45
C GLY A 21 12.40 10.81 -11.13
N ALA A 22 12.85 11.38 -10.02
CA ALA A 22 12.62 10.79 -8.71
C ALA A 22 11.12 10.49 -8.58
N ALA A 23 10.79 9.21 -8.34
CA ALA A 23 9.41 8.79 -8.21
C ALA A 23 8.73 9.61 -7.10
N GLU A 24 7.47 9.98 -7.32
CA GLU A 24 6.75 10.84 -6.37
C GLU A 24 6.62 10.13 -5.02
N LEU A 25 7.05 10.78 -3.94
CA LEU A 25 7.04 10.20 -2.60
C LEU A 25 5.63 10.30 -1.97
N ARG A 26 4.96 9.16 -1.82
CA ARG A 26 3.63 9.08 -1.19
C ARG A 26 3.70 9.31 0.33
N PRO A 27 2.56 9.63 0.98
CA PRO A 27 2.50 9.78 2.43
C PRO A 27 3.08 8.58 3.20
N SER A 28 2.79 7.35 2.77
CA SER A 28 3.34 6.13 3.37
C SER A 28 4.87 6.11 3.37
N ALA A 29 5.51 6.39 2.24
CA ALA A 29 6.97 6.43 2.14
C ALA A 29 7.58 7.57 2.98
N ARG A 30 6.96 8.77 2.95
CA ARG A 30 7.38 9.91 3.78
C ARG A 30 7.38 9.58 5.28
N LEU A 31 6.38 8.83 5.75
CA LEU A 31 6.30 8.44 7.16
C LEU A 31 7.43 7.51 7.58
N VAL A 32 7.82 6.56 6.72
CA VAL A 32 8.92 5.63 7.00
C VAL A 32 10.28 6.33 6.94
N GLU A 33 10.49 7.20 5.95
CA GLU A 33 11.73 7.97 5.84
C GLU A 33 11.91 8.96 7.00
N ALA A 34 10.82 9.54 7.50
CA ALA A 34 10.87 10.52 8.59
C ALA A 34 11.24 9.90 9.95
N ASP A 35 10.83 8.67 10.22
CA ASP A 35 11.14 7.96 11.48
C ASP A 35 11.27 6.44 11.28
N PRO A 36 12.42 5.95 10.80
CA PRO A 36 12.62 4.52 10.55
C PRO A 36 12.47 3.63 11.81
N GLU A 37 12.77 4.18 13.00
CA GLU A 37 12.70 3.42 14.26
C GLU A 37 11.26 3.11 14.68
N ALA A 38 10.30 4.00 14.36
CA ALA A 38 8.87 3.73 14.57
C ALA A 38 8.38 2.51 13.78
N TRP A 39 9.03 2.21 12.64
CA TRP A 39 8.66 1.13 11.71
C TRP A 39 9.56 -0.11 11.83
N ARG A 40 10.37 -0.19 12.87
CA ARG A 40 11.27 -1.34 13.09
C ARG A 40 10.47 -2.62 13.36
N ALA A 41 11.01 -3.77 12.95
CA ALA A 41 10.44 -5.07 13.25
C ALA A 41 10.20 -5.26 14.77
N GLY A 42 9.10 -5.93 15.11
CA GLY A 42 8.65 -6.16 16.49
C GLY A 42 7.84 -5.02 17.11
N ARG A 43 7.75 -3.85 16.47
CA ARG A 43 6.86 -2.76 16.92
C ARG A 43 5.40 -3.15 16.70
N CYS A 44 4.55 -2.73 17.64
CA CYS A 44 3.11 -3.00 17.57
C CYS A 44 2.43 -1.95 16.70
N VAL A 45 1.63 -2.42 15.74
CA VAL A 45 0.84 -1.58 14.83
C VAL A 45 -0.62 -2.03 14.78
N ILE A 46 -1.51 -1.10 14.47
CA ILE A 46 -2.93 -1.35 14.32
C ILE A 46 -3.49 -0.63 13.09
N TYR A 47 -4.19 -1.38 12.25
CA TYR A 47 -5.08 -0.86 11.22
C TYR A 47 -6.47 -0.72 11.82
N ARG A 48 -7.14 0.43 11.67
CA ARG A 48 -8.51 0.66 12.15
C ARG A 48 -9.41 1.13 11.02
N GLU A 49 -10.62 0.62 10.99
CA GLU A 49 -11.67 1.10 10.09
C GLU A 49 -12.77 1.77 10.90
N SER A 50 -13.06 3.03 10.59
CA SER A 50 -14.30 3.67 11.00
C SER A 50 -15.37 3.34 9.96
N ASN A 51 -16.44 2.69 10.40
CA ASN A 51 -17.56 2.39 9.51
C ASN A 51 -18.74 3.28 9.87
N PRO A 52 -18.96 4.42 9.19
CA PRO A 52 -20.06 5.32 9.50
C PRO A 52 -21.44 4.65 9.35
N GLY A 53 -21.49 3.53 8.63
CA GLY A 53 -22.68 2.71 8.46
C GLY A 53 -22.86 1.61 9.50
N VAL A 54 -22.03 1.48 10.55
CA VAL A 54 -22.19 0.51 11.64
C VAL A 54 -21.93 1.22 12.97
N ALA A 55 -22.89 1.19 13.89
CA ALA A 55 -22.79 1.90 15.17
C ALA A 55 -21.51 1.50 15.93
N ASP A 56 -20.66 2.48 16.24
CA ASP A 56 -19.50 2.52 17.16
C ASP A 56 -18.64 1.26 17.34
N ALA A 57 -18.61 0.36 16.36
CA ALA A 57 -17.74 -0.79 16.38
C ALA A 57 -16.37 -0.37 15.83
N ALA A 58 -15.36 -0.35 16.70
CA ALA A 58 -13.97 -0.19 16.31
C ALA A 58 -13.49 -1.49 15.65
N PHE A 59 -13.58 -1.58 14.32
CA PHE A 59 -13.02 -2.69 13.56
C PHE A 59 -11.53 -2.48 13.35
N TYR A 60 -10.73 -3.53 13.50
CA TYR A 60 -9.28 -3.41 13.47
C TYR A 60 -8.57 -4.71 13.10
N VAL A 61 -7.32 -4.57 12.69
CA VAL A 61 -6.30 -5.64 12.71
C VAL A 61 -5.10 -5.11 13.45
N LYS A 62 -4.69 -5.82 14.50
CA LYS A 62 -3.54 -5.52 15.35
C LYS A 62 -2.48 -6.61 15.17
N GLY A 63 -1.22 -6.20 15.13
CA GLY A 63 -0.11 -7.13 14.97
C GLY A 63 1.24 -6.48 15.23
N ARG A 64 2.31 -7.18 14.85
CA ARG A 64 3.67 -6.64 14.90
C ARG A 64 4.31 -6.57 13.54
N ILE A 65 5.12 -5.53 13.34
CA ILE A 65 5.90 -5.36 12.11
C ILE A 65 6.88 -6.53 11.98
N VAL A 66 6.88 -7.16 10.81
CA VAL A 66 7.89 -8.14 10.37
C VAL A 66 8.93 -7.43 9.50
N ALA A 67 8.47 -6.59 8.57
CA ALA A 67 9.33 -5.81 7.69
C ALA A 67 8.65 -4.52 7.25
N ALA A 68 9.45 -3.51 6.92
CA ALA A 68 9.04 -2.28 6.27
C ALA A 68 9.90 -2.11 5.00
N ASP A 69 9.26 -1.87 3.86
CA ASP A 69 9.94 -1.72 2.58
C ASP A 69 9.41 -0.50 1.81
N VAL A 70 10.31 0.34 1.31
CA VAL A 70 9.96 1.45 0.41
C VAL A 70 10.20 0.99 -1.01
N GLN A 71 9.10 0.82 -1.76
CA GLN A 71 9.14 0.32 -3.13
C GLN A 71 8.62 1.36 -4.13
N THR A 72 9.19 1.32 -5.33
CA THR A 72 8.68 2.09 -6.47
C THR A 72 7.61 1.28 -7.20
N ARG A 73 6.41 1.86 -7.36
CA ARG A 73 5.29 1.25 -8.08
C ARG A 73 4.75 2.21 -9.14
N ARG A 74 4.49 1.70 -10.35
CA ARG A 74 3.75 2.43 -11.37
C ARG A 74 2.26 2.43 -11.02
N LEU A 75 1.67 3.61 -10.85
CA LEU A 75 0.22 3.73 -10.69
C LEU A 75 -0.47 3.49 -12.03
N SER A 76 -1.46 2.60 -12.02
CA SER A 76 -2.30 2.24 -13.17
C SER A 76 -3.76 2.62 -12.92
N LEU A 77 -4.60 2.49 -13.95
CA LEU A 77 -6.03 2.76 -13.87
C LEU A 77 -6.72 1.96 -12.74
N CYS A 78 -7.58 2.64 -11.98
CA CYS A 78 -8.45 1.99 -11.03
C CYS A 78 -9.49 1.12 -11.77
N PRO A 79 -9.74 -0.13 -11.34
CA PRO A 79 -10.82 -0.95 -11.88
C PRO A 79 -12.15 -0.21 -11.77
N GLN A 80 -12.85 -0.03 -12.88
CA GLN A 80 -14.17 0.60 -12.91
C GLN A 80 -15.26 -0.43 -13.14
N VAL A 81 -16.36 -0.29 -12.42
CA VAL A 81 -17.62 -0.98 -12.72
C VAL A 81 -18.60 0.08 -13.21
N SER A 82 -18.85 0.10 -14.53
CA SER A 82 -19.67 1.12 -15.17
C SER A 82 -21.07 1.22 -14.55
N GLY A 83 -21.52 2.45 -14.28
CA GLY A 83 -22.89 2.75 -13.85
C GLY A 83 -23.25 2.32 -12.43
N ARG A 84 -22.28 1.89 -11.61
CA ARG A 84 -22.51 1.50 -10.21
C ARG A 84 -21.61 2.27 -9.24
N SER A 85 -22.16 2.65 -8.10
CA SER A 85 -21.39 3.17 -6.97
C SER A 85 -20.74 2.01 -6.17
N ILE A 86 -19.75 2.30 -5.33
CA ILE A 86 -19.00 1.30 -4.55
C ILE A 86 -19.95 0.47 -3.65
N GLU A 87 -21.01 1.08 -3.15
CA GLU A 87 -22.04 0.42 -2.32
C GLU A 87 -22.80 -0.67 -3.09
N GLN A 88 -22.83 -0.60 -4.42
CA GLN A 88 -23.50 -1.54 -5.32
C GLN A 88 -22.54 -2.59 -5.90
N TYR A 89 -21.27 -2.59 -5.49
CA TYR A 89 -20.30 -3.59 -5.92
C TYR A 89 -20.61 -4.94 -5.25
N THR A 90 -20.29 -6.03 -5.93
CA THR A 90 -20.06 -7.30 -5.24
C THR A 90 -18.82 -7.19 -4.37
N ARG A 91 -18.67 -8.09 -3.38
CA ARG A 91 -17.48 -8.08 -2.52
C ARG A 91 -16.21 -8.33 -3.33
N GLU A 92 -16.30 -9.14 -4.37
CA GLU A 92 -15.21 -9.47 -5.28
C GLU A 92 -14.79 -8.26 -6.13
N GLU A 93 -15.75 -7.47 -6.62
CA GLU A 93 -15.48 -6.21 -7.32
C GLU A 93 -14.82 -5.18 -6.40
N PHE A 94 -15.31 -5.06 -5.17
CA PHE A 94 -14.71 -4.20 -4.15
C PHE A 94 -13.26 -4.64 -3.82
N ASN A 95 -13.05 -5.93 -3.61
CA ASN A 95 -11.72 -6.48 -3.32
C ASN A 95 -10.73 -6.17 -4.46
N ARG A 96 -11.13 -6.35 -5.72
CA ARG A 96 -10.30 -6.01 -6.88
C ARG A 96 -9.93 -4.52 -6.89
N LEU A 97 -10.90 -3.65 -6.59
CA LEU A 97 -10.66 -2.22 -6.49
C LEU A 97 -9.61 -1.92 -5.41
N VAL A 98 -9.80 -2.41 -4.19
CA VAL A 98 -8.90 -2.16 -3.05
C VAL A 98 -7.50 -2.71 -3.28
N LEU A 99 -7.35 -3.93 -3.82
CA LEU A 99 -6.04 -4.52 -4.13
C LEU A 99 -5.27 -3.74 -5.19
N THR A 100 -5.98 -3.03 -6.07
CA THR A 100 -5.34 -2.20 -7.10
C THR A 100 -4.90 -0.85 -6.54
N HIS A 101 -5.35 -0.44 -5.36
CA HIS A 101 -4.90 0.81 -4.77
C HIS A 101 -3.41 0.74 -4.36
N PRO A 102 -2.69 1.88 -4.44
CA PRO A 102 -3.12 3.12 -5.08
C PRO A 102 -3.19 3.01 -6.62
N CYS A 103 -4.18 3.67 -7.21
CA CYS A 103 -4.46 3.68 -8.64
C CYS A 103 -4.94 5.07 -9.11
N VAL A 104 -5.06 5.28 -10.42
CA VAL A 104 -5.43 6.57 -11.02
C VAL A 104 -6.74 6.51 -11.79
N SER A 105 -7.41 7.66 -11.95
CA SER A 105 -8.68 7.77 -12.68
C SER A 105 -8.55 7.77 -14.19
N SER A 106 -7.35 8.07 -14.72
CA SER A 106 -7.04 8.12 -16.14
C SER A 106 -5.58 7.72 -16.37
N ASP A 107 -5.28 7.08 -17.50
CA ASP A 107 -3.90 6.76 -17.92
C ASP A 107 -3.01 8.01 -18.03
N ASN A 108 -3.60 9.18 -18.29
CA ASN A 108 -2.87 10.46 -18.30
C ASN A 108 -2.21 10.79 -16.95
N TYR A 109 -2.65 10.17 -15.86
CA TYR A 109 -2.08 10.34 -14.53
C TYR A 109 -1.18 9.17 -14.10
N ALA A 110 -0.95 8.19 -14.98
CA ALA A 110 -0.09 7.05 -14.71
C ALA A 110 1.36 7.49 -14.54
N ARG A 111 1.96 7.13 -13.41
CA ARG A 111 3.30 7.59 -13.01
C ARG A 111 3.90 6.68 -11.95
N ASP A 112 5.22 6.74 -11.81
CA ASP A 112 5.93 6.01 -10.77
C ASP A 112 5.89 6.79 -9.47
N VAL A 113 5.60 6.06 -8.38
CA VAL A 113 5.55 6.60 -7.03
C VAL A 113 6.32 5.69 -6.09
N GLN A 114 6.88 6.27 -5.04
CA GLN A 114 7.45 5.52 -3.92
C GLN A 114 6.42 5.42 -2.80
N LEU A 115 6.22 4.21 -2.30
CA LEU A 115 5.28 3.90 -1.22
C LEU A 115 5.92 2.93 -0.24
N ALA A 116 5.61 3.08 1.04
CA ALA A 116 6.08 2.16 2.07
C ALA A 116 5.04 1.08 2.35
N MET A 117 5.41 -0.17 2.12
CA MET A 117 4.63 -1.35 2.53
C MET A 117 5.16 -1.90 3.85
N ILE A 118 4.24 -2.13 4.77
CA ILE A 118 4.52 -2.74 6.06
C ILE A 118 3.91 -4.13 6.06
N ARG A 119 4.77 -5.13 6.23
CA ARG A 119 4.37 -6.51 6.45
C ARG A 119 4.26 -6.73 7.95
N LEU A 120 3.08 -7.13 8.41
CA LEU A 120 2.81 -7.35 9.83
C LEU A 120 2.28 -8.76 10.08
N CYS A 121 2.71 -9.34 11.19
CA CYS A 121 2.22 -10.61 11.71
C CYS A 121 0.97 -10.34 12.55
N VAL A 122 -0.17 -10.90 12.15
CA VAL A 122 -1.48 -10.68 12.74
C VAL A 122 -1.55 -11.35 14.12
N GLU A 123 -1.94 -10.58 15.14
CA GLU A 123 -2.13 -11.07 16.50
C GLU A 123 -3.62 -11.08 16.88
N ARG A 124 -4.37 -10.02 16.56
CA ARG A 124 -5.79 -9.86 16.92
C ARG A 124 -6.55 -9.05 15.88
N TRP A 125 -7.84 -9.30 15.73
CA TRP A 125 -8.68 -8.54 14.82
C TRP A 125 -10.14 -8.52 15.27
N GLU A 126 -10.87 -7.51 14.80
CA GLU A 126 -12.32 -7.39 14.92
C GLU A 126 -12.87 -6.94 13.56
N THR A 127 -13.94 -7.58 13.07
CA THR A 127 -14.46 -7.32 11.72
C THR A 127 -15.97 -7.18 11.73
N PRO A 128 -16.55 -6.37 10.82
CA PRO A 128 -17.99 -6.28 10.71
C PRO A 128 -18.60 -7.57 10.13
N PHE A 129 -19.78 -7.94 10.63
CA PHE A 129 -20.55 -9.07 10.10
C PHE A 129 -21.79 -8.65 9.29
N ALA A 130 -22.28 -7.42 9.50
CA ALA A 130 -23.48 -6.89 8.88
C ALA A 130 -23.29 -6.73 7.37
N ARG A 131 -24.26 -7.19 6.56
CA ARG A 131 -24.17 -7.15 5.09
C ARG A 131 -23.90 -5.76 4.52
N ARG A 132 -24.45 -4.71 5.16
CA ARG A 132 -24.22 -3.31 4.77
C ARG A 132 -22.76 -2.86 4.87
N ALA A 133 -21.94 -3.58 5.64
CA ALA A 133 -20.52 -3.29 5.79
C ALA A 133 -19.64 -3.97 4.73
N ALA A 134 -20.22 -4.82 3.87
CA ALA A 134 -19.46 -5.65 2.93
C ALA A 134 -18.52 -4.86 2.01
N ASN A 135 -18.85 -3.61 1.67
CA ASN A 135 -18.01 -2.75 0.82
C ASN A 135 -17.59 -1.45 1.54
N ALA A 136 -17.77 -1.37 2.86
CA ALA A 136 -17.44 -0.19 3.63
C ALA A 136 -15.96 -0.14 4.04
N GLY A 137 -15.23 -1.26 3.86
CA GLY A 137 -13.84 -1.40 4.28
C GLY A 137 -13.23 -2.72 3.83
N ARG A 138 -11.92 -2.84 4.02
CA ARG A 138 -11.09 -4.04 3.85
C ARG A 138 -11.53 -5.13 4.82
N LEU A 139 -11.97 -4.80 6.03
CA LEU A 139 -12.36 -5.78 7.03
C LEU A 139 -13.81 -6.21 6.87
N TYR A 140 -14.05 -7.52 6.77
CA TYR A 140 -15.40 -8.07 6.72
C TYR A 140 -15.42 -9.57 7.03
N ARG A 141 -16.24 -10.00 8.01
CA ARG A 141 -16.49 -11.41 8.35
C ARG A 141 -15.22 -12.26 8.52
N GLY A 142 -14.27 -11.77 9.31
CA GLY A 142 -12.98 -12.41 9.56
C GLY A 142 -11.99 -12.29 8.41
N MET A 143 -12.32 -11.55 7.35
CA MET A 143 -11.44 -11.35 6.20
C MET A 143 -10.76 -9.98 6.28
N PHE A 144 -9.50 -9.94 5.83
CA PHE A 144 -8.84 -8.75 5.31
C PHE A 144 -8.85 -8.83 3.78
N ILE A 145 -9.68 -8.00 3.15
CA ILE A 145 -9.94 -7.98 1.71
C ILE A 145 -10.50 -9.34 1.24
N ASP A 146 -9.64 -10.18 0.67
CA ASP A 146 -9.92 -11.52 0.11
C ASP A 146 -9.24 -12.64 0.91
N THR A 147 -8.55 -12.29 1.99
CA THR A 147 -7.77 -13.22 2.80
C THR A 147 -8.41 -13.44 4.17
N ASN A 148 -8.56 -14.70 4.57
CA ASN A 148 -9.10 -15.06 5.89
C ASN A 148 -8.04 -14.86 6.98
N LEU A 149 -8.35 -14.02 7.97
CA LEU A 149 -7.42 -13.67 9.04
C LEU A 149 -7.22 -14.84 10.01
N LYS A 150 -5.96 -15.07 10.34
CA LYS A 150 -5.51 -16.08 11.31
C LYS A 150 -4.38 -15.49 12.14
N GLU A 151 -4.31 -15.88 13.40
CA GLU A 151 -3.18 -15.53 14.25
C GLU A 151 -1.88 -16.08 13.66
N GLY A 152 -0.82 -15.28 13.67
CA GLY A 152 0.50 -15.63 13.15
C GLY A 152 0.67 -15.46 11.64
N MET A 153 -0.37 -15.09 10.90
CA MET A 153 -0.25 -14.87 9.45
C MET A 153 0.31 -13.49 9.14
N GLU A 154 0.94 -13.35 7.97
CA GLU A 154 1.43 -12.05 7.50
C GLU A 154 0.44 -11.40 6.52
N ILE A 155 0.20 -10.10 6.70
CA ILE A 155 -0.51 -9.24 5.74
C ILE A 155 0.30 -7.99 5.45
N GLU A 156 0.00 -7.31 4.35
CA GLU A 156 0.68 -6.08 3.94
C GLU A 156 -0.29 -4.89 3.84
N LEU A 157 0.15 -3.76 4.37
CA LEU A 157 -0.57 -2.48 4.36
C LEU A 157 0.41 -1.33 4.10
N GLU A 158 -0.06 -0.26 3.46
CA GLU A 158 0.73 0.97 3.39
C GLU A 158 0.91 1.56 4.80
N ALA A 159 2.10 2.13 5.08
CA ALA A 159 2.43 2.66 6.40
C ALA A 159 1.45 3.72 6.91
N ASP A 160 0.92 4.57 6.02
CA ASP A 160 -0.05 5.63 6.37
C ASP A 160 -1.44 5.13 6.78
N LEU A 161 -1.71 3.83 6.62
CA LEU A 161 -2.92 3.18 7.14
C LEU A 161 -2.75 2.68 8.58
N LEU A 162 -1.52 2.64 9.09
CA LEU A 162 -1.20 2.05 10.38
C LEU A 162 -1.00 3.13 11.45
N GLY A 163 -1.63 2.92 12.60
CA GLY A 163 -1.30 3.62 13.84
C GLY A 163 -0.41 2.79 14.74
N ALA A 164 0.25 3.45 15.69
CA ALA A 164 0.82 2.76 16.83
C ALA A 164 -0.30 2.13 17.68
N CYS A 165 -0.02 0.98 18.29
CA CYS A 165 -0.89 0.46 19.34
C CYS A 165 -0.89 1.43 20.53
N GLU A 166 -2.07 1.65 21.14
CA GLU A 166 -2.12 2.22 22.49
C GLU A 166 -1.36 1.27 23.43
N GLU A 167 -0.57 1.84 24.34
CA GLU A 167 0.14 1.10 25.40
C GLU A 167 -0.84 0.46 26.39
#